data_AF-A0A151IRB3-F1
#
_entry.id   AF-A0A151IRB3-F1
#
_cell.length_a   1.000
_cell.length_b   1.000
_cell.length_c   1.000
_cell.angle_alpha   90.00
_cell.angle_beta   90.00
_cell.angle_gamma   90.00
#
_symmetry.space_group_name_H-M   'P 1'
#
loop_
_entity.id
_entity.type
_entity.pdbx_description
1 polymer ?
#
loop_
_entity_poly.entity_id
_entity_poly.type
_entity_poly.pdbx_seq_one_letter_code
_entity_poly.pdbx_strand_id
1 'polypeptide(L)'
;MPNLLLFAVLTWTLYIPQVNGIVGYDCGSTHLNVTTLSLLDVESCDIPLTQPQIEKTYIQLFQLSKFESIEVIQCKVPINRFIYYCGMHSHLSTVKNAQAEYILEITAEQCKKMHLIGIFSFDTHNYIYGLKVNQTTTRPTTFAGSANSDGRCSGAQYSDLYGAWDNVIVQGTTTITLTSYQTSINLETNQIRLKSGTICPCTDATCMDIDGGHTFWKTLPTDHCKFNHYDVLYEGYANRIVDTFFEHPQIVYSLSTQDITFALTRTGEEPVCGYTLIKTEHPKLLILETKKGESFTTKHRLSTENLDIFTYINSKFVYVEKHIRSQMNLLYRDVLKQRCTLEQQVLKGALSLAINSPDEFAYQIMKGPGYMAVISGEVVHIIKCTPVDVKIQHVKECYSELPVQKPNQQTTLIKCFLNIFLH
;
A
#
# COMPACT_ATOMS: atom_id res chain seq x y z
N MET A 1 -3.74 9.24 -73.03
CA MET A 1 -2.48 8.64 -73.53
C MET A 1 -1.16 9.28 -73.03
N PRO A 2 -1.07 10.04 -71.91
CA PRO A 2 0.24 10.40 -71.34
C PRO A 2 0.70 9.47 -70.20
N ASN A 3 -0.21 8.69 -69.59
CA ASN A 3 0.11 7.85 -68.43
C ASN A 3 0.79 6.50 -68.75
N LEU A 4 0.74 6.03 -69.99
CA LEU A 4 1.40 4.77 -70.36
C LEU A 4 2.93 4.94 -70.53
N LEU A 5 3.36 6.12 -70.96
CA LEU A 5 4.78 6.47 -71.11
C LEU A 5 5.47 6.68 -69.76
N LEU A 6 4.76 7.24 -68.77
CA LEU A 6 5.32 7.43 -67.42
C LEU A 6 5.56 6.09 -66.70
N PHE A 7 4.64 5.13 -66.85
CA PHE A 7 4.81 3.78 -66.30
C PHE A 7 5.95 3.02 -66.97
N ALA A 8 6.11 3.14 -68.30
CA ALA A 8 7.21 2.51 -69.01
C ALA A 8 8.59 3.02 -68.55
N VAL A 9 8.72 4.33 -68.32
CA VAL A 9 9.97 4.95 -67.83
C VAL A 9 10.28 4.52 -66.39
N LEU A 10 9.27 4.48 -65.50
CA LEU A 10 9.44 4.01 -64.12
C LEU A 10 9.79 2.52 -64.04
N THR A 11 9.23 1.68 -64.92
CA THR A 11 9.60 0.25 -65.01
C THR A 11 10.99 0.04 -65.61
N TRP A 12 11.48 0.94 -66.47
CA TRP A 12 12.85 0.84 -67.01
C TRP A 12 13.93 1.26 -66.02
N THR A 13 13.64 2.20 -65.11
CA THR A 13 14.56 2.55 -64.01
C THR A 13 14.71 1.46 -62.95
N LEU A 14 13.77 0.50 -62.88
CA LEU A 14 13.81 -0.64 -61.95
C LEU A 14 14.59 -1.86 -62.50
N TYR A 15 15.02 -1.81 -63.76
CA TYR A 15 15.77 -2.88 -64.45
C TYR A 15 17.21 -2.48 -64.82
N ILE A 16 17.78 -1.49 -64.13
CA ILE A 16 19.24 -1.30 -64.19
C ILE A 16 19.83 -2.36 -63.26
N PRO A 17 20.54 -3.40 -63.76
CA PRO A 17 21.31 -4.27 -62.89
C PRO A 17 22.27 -3.36 -62.12
N GLN A 18 22.17 -3.32 -60.79
CA GLN A 18 23.21 -2.72 -59.98
C GLN A 18 24.47 -3.52 -60.26
N VAL A 19 25.35 -2.98 -61.10
CA VAL A 19 26.70 -3.49 -61.26
C VAL A 19 27.40 -3.12 -59.96
N ASN A 20 27.38 -4.04 -58.99
CA ASN A 20 28.17 -3.91 -57.78
C ASN A 20 29.64 -3.89 -58.22
N GLY A 21 30.27 -2.71 -58.13
CA GLY A 21 31.72 -2.60 -58.22
C GLY A 21 32.35 -3.42 -57.10
N ILE A 22 33.48 -4.06 -57.38
CA ILE A 22 34.24 -4.76 -56.34
C ILE A 22 34.91 -3.67 -55.50
N VAL A 23 34.67 -3.72 -54.19
CA VAL A 23 35.30 -2.83 -53.22
C VAL A 23 36.52 -3.54 -52.65
N GLY A 24 37.70 -2.97 -52.89
CA GLY A 24 38.95 -3.35 -52.22
C GLY A 24 39.14 -2.52 -50.95
N TYR A 25 39.99 -2.98 -50.04
CA TYR A 25 40.33 -2.25 -48.82
C TYR A 25 41.82 -1.93 -48.82
N ASP A 26 42.16 -0.64 -48.85
CA ASP A 26 43.55 -0.16 -48.82
C ASP A 26 43.97 0.13 -47.38
N CYS A 27 44.93 -0.67 -46.91
CA CYS A 27 45.49 -0.59 -45.57
C CYS A 27 46.87 0.11 -45.54
N GLY A 28 47.35 0.68 -46.67
CA GLY A 28 48.64 1.38 -46.78
C GLY A 28 48.57 2.90 -46.65
N SER A 29 47.40 3.46 -46.32
CA SER A 29 47.21 4.92 -46.20
C SER A 29 47.96 5.52 -44.99
N THR A 30 48.23 6.82 -45.01
CA THR A 30 48.99 7.50 -43.94
C THR A 30 48.19 7.79 -42.66
N HIS A 31 46.87 7.56 -42.66
CA HIS A 31 45.97 7.85 -41.52
C HIS A 31 45.16 6.61 -41.12
N LEU A 32 45.85 5.62 -40.57
CA LEU A 32 45.22 4.36 -40.14
C LEU A 32 44.74 4.45 -38.69
N ASN A 33 43.49 4.04 -38.44
CA ASN A 33 42.97 3.87 -37.09
C ASN A 33 43.36 2.48 -36.58
N VAL A 34 44.22 2.43 -35.56
CA VAL A 34 44.81 1.20 -35.04
C VAL A 34 44.22 0.90 -33.67
N THR A 35 43.63 -0.29 -33.52
CA THR A 35 43.17 -0.82 -32.23
C THR A 35 44.10 -1.95 -31.81
N THR A 36 44.67 -1.87 -30.61
CA THR A 36 45.57 -2.90 -30.09
C THR A 36 44.81 -3.79 -29.12
N LEU A 37 44.89 -5.11 -29.31
CA LEU A 37 44.30 -6.10 -28.42
C LEU A 37 45.39 -7.02 -27.86
N SER A 38 45.19 -7.49 -26.63
CA SER A 38 46.03 -8.53 -26.02
C SER A 38 45.69 -9.90 -26.58
N LEU A 39 46.70 -10.73 -26.82
CA LEU A 39 46.55 -12.14 -27.21
C LEU A 39 46.70 -13.11 -26.04
N LEU A 40 47.02 -12.60 -24.83
CA LEU A 40 47.36 -13.43 -23.67
C LEU A 40 46.16 -14.15 -23.08
N ASP A 41 45.08 -13.41 -22.82
CA ASP A 41 43.88 -13.97 -22.23
C ASP A 41 42.66 -13.06 -22.44
N VAL A 42 41.48 -13.68 -22.35
CA VAL A 42 40.19 -12.97 -22.32
C VAL A 42 39.80 -12.74 -20.86
N GLU A 43 39.39 -11.52 -20.51
CA GLU A 43 38.96 -11.17 -19.15
C GLU A 43 37.91 -12.12 -18.57
N SER A 44 37.90 -12.24 -17.23
CA SER A 44 36.93 -13.02 -16.48
C SER A 44 35.55 -12.37 -16.49
N CYS A 45 34.51 -13.21 -16.51
CA CYS A 45 33.12 -12.77 -16.39
C CYS A 45 32.76 -12.46 -14.92
N ASP A 46 33.38 -11.41 -14.36
CA ASP A 46 33.12 -10.95 -12.99
C ASP A 46 32.03 -9.88 -12.99
N ILE A 47 30.78 -10.31 -13.00
CA ILE A 47 29.62 -9.42 -12.89
C ILE A 47 29.45 -9.05 -11.41
N PRO A 48 29.64 -7.78 -11.01
CA PRO A 48 29.55 -7.40 -9.60
C PRO A 48 28.15 -7.66 -9.06
N LEU A 49 28.09 -8.34 -7.92
CA LEU A 49 26.87 -8.57 -7.16
C LEU A 49 26.55 -7.34 -6.34
N THR A 50 25.62 -6.50 -6.80
CA THR A 50 24.94 -5.58 -5.90
C THR A 50 23.76 -6.34 -5.29
N GLN A 51 24.02 -7.12 -4.24
CA GLN A 51 22.94 -7.67 -3.43
C GLN A 51 22.26 -6.52 -2.69
N PRO A 52 20.92 -6.51 -2.59
CA PRO A 52 20.24 -5.52 -1.78
C PRO A 52 20.71 -5.68 -0.33
N GLN A 53 21.05 -4.57 0.32
CA GLN A 53 21.43 -4.59 1.72
C GLN A 53 20.17 -4.87 2.56
N ILE A 54 20.17 -6.01 3.25
CA ILE A 54 19.06 -6.41 4.13
C ILE A 54 19.51 -6.22 5.57
N GLU A 55 18.85 -5.30 6.27
CA GLU A 55 19.07 -5.01 7.68
C GLU A 55 17.83 -5.43 8.48
N LYS A 56 18.02 -5.90 9.71
CA LYS A 56 16.90 -6.14 10.63
C LYS A 56 16.65 -4.89 11.45
N THR A 57 15.48 -4.29 11.29
CA THR A 57 15.07 -3.08 12.01
C THR A 57 13.82 -3.36 12.83
N TYR A 58 13.75 -2.81 14.03
CA TYR A 58 12.57 -2.91 14.87
C TYR A 58 11.58 -1.82 14.47
N ILE A 59 10.34 -2.23 14.17
CA ILE A 59 9.32 -1.32 13.64
C ILE A 59 7.99 -1.51 14.34
N GLN A 60 7.17 -0.46 14.28
CA GLN A 60 5.73 -0.56 14.43
C GLN A 60 5.05 -0.26 13.08
N LEU A 61 4.17 -1.16 12.64
CA LEU A 61 3.32 -0.97 11.47
C LEU A 61 1.93 -0.59 11.97
N PHE A 62 1.49 0.59 11.55
CA PHE A 62 0.17 1.13 11.89
C PHE A 62 -0.74 1.14 10.68
N GLN A 63 -2.03 1.08 10.97
CA GLN A 63 -3.10 1.43 10.06
C GLN A 63 -3.82 2.67 10.57
N LEU A 64 -4.15 3.60 9.67
CA LEU A 64 -5.07 4.69 9.99
C LEU A 64 -6.48 4.14 10.24
N SER A 65 -6.97 4.38 11.46
CA SER A 65 -8.28 3.97 11.96
C SER A 65 -9.33 4.98 11.53
N LYS A 66 -10.44 4.50 10.98
CA LYS A 66 -11.61 5.34 10.69
C LYS A 66 -12.59 5.34 11.86
N PHE A 67 -12.67 4.23 12.59
CA PHE A 67 -13.61 4.02 13.66
C PHE A 67 -12.89 3.72 14.98
N GLU A 68 -13.43 4.24 16.08
CA GLU A 68 -13.00 3.91 17.44
C GLU A 68 -14.15 3.25 18.20
N SER A 69 -13.87 2.17 18.95
CA SER A 69 -14.87 1.50 19.78
C SER A 69 -14.99 2.20 21.12
N ILE A 70 -16.22 2.56 21.51
CA ILE A 70 -16.51 3.18 22.79
C ILE A 70 -17.61 2.45 23.55
N GLU A 71 -17.48 2.42 24.88
CA GLU A 71 -18.54 1.96 25.77
C GLU A 71 -19.62 3.02 25.93
N VAL A 72 -20.85 2.57 25.75
CA VAL A 72 -22.06 3.38 25.87
C VAL A 72 -22.96 2.78 26.93
N ILE A 73 -23.47 3.63 27.81
CA ILE A 73 -24.52 3.29 28.76
C ILE A 73 -25.81 4.00 28.36
N GLN A 74 -26.93 3.31 28.50
CA GLN A 74 -28.24 3.85 28.19
C GLN A 74 -29.23 3.52 29.32
N CYS A 75 -30.11 4.47 29.59
CA CYS A 75 -31.13 4.44 30.62
C CYS A 75 -32.46 4.91 30.05
N LYS A 76 -33.50 4.09 30.18
CA LYS A 76 -34.86 4.42 29.77
C LYS A 76 -35.80 4.24 30.96
N VAL A 77 -36.50 5.30 31.34
CA VAL A 77 -37.41 5.31 32.50
C VAL A 77 -38.80 5.81 32.11
N PRO A 78 -39.62 5.00 31.43
CA PRO A 78 -41.02 5.29 31.23
C PRO A 78 -41.81 5.19 32.53
N ILE A 79 -42.67 6.18 32.74
CA ILE A 79 -43.59 6.31 33.85
C ILE A 79 -45.01 6.28 33.28
N ASN A 80 -45.83 5.40 33.83
CA ASN A 80 -47.28 5.43 33.64
C ASN A 80 -47.91 5.75 34.99
N ARG A 81 -48.55 6.91 35.11
CA ARG A 81 -49.12 7.42 36.37
C ARG A 81 -50.62 7.64 36.29
N PHE A 82 -51.26 7.53 37.46
CA PHE A 82 -52.66 7.83 37.73
C PHE A 82 -52.76 8.78 38.92
N ILE A 83 -53.57 9.82 38.78
CA ILE A 83 -53.83 10.82 39.82
C ILE A 83 -55.29 10.74 40.25
N TYR A 84 -55.50 10.68 41.56
CA TYR A 84 -56.82 10.77 42.19
C TYR A 84 -56.84 11.87 43.24
N TYR A 85 -57.91 12.66 43.27
CA TYR A 85 -58.15 13.61 44.36
C TYR A 85 -58.57 12.84 45.62
N CYS A 86 -57.92 13.12 46.75
CA CYS A 86 -58.23 12.54 48.05
C CYS A 86 -59.17 13.47 48.83
N GLY A 87 -60.48 13.27 48.70
CA GLY A 87 -61.49 14.08 49.35
C GLY A 87 -61.72 13.75 50.82
N MET A 88 -62.62 14.52 51.44
CA MET A 88 -63.12 14.27 52.79
C MET A 88 -63.61 12.82 52.92
N HIS A 89 -63.35 12.18 54.07
CA HIS A 89 -63.64 10.76 54.31
C HIS A 89 -62.90 9.77 53.38
N SER A 90 -61.78 10.17 52.78
CA SER A 90 -61.00 9.34 51.84
C SER A 90 -61.72 8.98 50.54
N HIS A 91 -62.69 9.81 50.10
CA HIS A 91 -63.33 9.64 48.80
C HIS A 91 -62.36 9.95 47.66
N LEU A 92 -62.19 9.02 46.72
CA LEU A 92 -61.40 9.23 45.51
C LEU A 92 -62.26 9.85 44.41
N SER A 93 -61.75 10.89 43.76
CA SER A 93 -62.39 11.52 42.59
C SER A 93 -61.38 11.71 41.45
N THR A 94 -61.88 11.72 40.22
CA THR A 94 -61.04 11.96 39.05
C THR A 94 -60.64 13.42 38.95
N VAL A 95 -59.45 13.68 38.40
CA VAL A 95 -58.93 15.01 38.11
C VAL A 95 -58.64 15.15 36.62
N LYS A 96 -58.53 16.39 36.14
CA LYS A 96 -58.10 16.66 34.77
C LYS A 96 -56.68 16.10 34.56
N ASN A 97 -56.43 15.44 33.42
CA ASN A 97 -55.15 14.78 33.08
C ASN A 97 -54.70 13.75 34.14
N ALA A 98 -55.67 13.03 34.72
CA ALA A 98 -55.43 12.01 35.75
C ALA A 98 -54.43 10.94 35.32
N GLN A 99 -54.54 10.44 34.08
CA GLN A 99 -53.61 9.45 33.54
C GLN A 99 -52.64 10.09 32.55
N ALA A 100 -51.35 9.76 32.67
CA ALA A 100 -50.33 10.15 31.71
C ALA A 100 -49.23 9.08 31.63
N GLU A 101 -48.68 8.91 30.43
CA GLU A 101 -47.49 8.11 30.18
C GLU A 101 -46.43 8.99 29.52
N TYR A 102 -45.22 8.97 30.08
CA TYR A 102 -44.10 9.76 29.58
C TYR A 102 -42.76 9.11 29.93
N ILE A 103 -41.72 9.47 29.19
CA ILE A 103 -40.35 9.08 29.49
C ILE A 103 -39.74 10.15 30.38
N LEU A 104 -39.25 9.75 31.54
CA LEU A 104 -38.56 10.66 32.45
C LEU A 104 -37.19 11.02 31.88
N GLU A 105 -36.88 12.32 31.87
CA GLU A 105 -35.56 12.80 31.50
C GLU A 105 -34.54 12.39 32.57
N ILE A 106 -33.51 11.64 32.16
CA ILE A 106 -32.47 11.12 33.04
C ILE A 106 -31.17 11.85 32.78
N THR A 107 -30.52 12.33 33.83
CA THR A 107 -29.17 12.92 33.73
C THR A 107 -28.09 11.85 33.63
N ALA A 108 -26.93 12.21 33.10
CA ALA A 108 -25.77 11.32 33.02
C ALA A 108 -25.40 10.72 34.39
N GLU A 109 -25.44 11.53 35.46
CA GLU A 109 -25.09 11.07 36.81
C GLU A 109 -26.12 10.12 37.41
N GLN A 110 -27.42 10.37 37.19
CA GLN A 110 -28.47 9.42 37.57
C GLN A 110 -28.32 8.10 36.82
N CYS A 111 -28.05 8.14 35.51
CA CYS A 111 -27.83 6.94 34.72
C CYS A 111 -26.60 6.16 35.20
N LYS A 112 -25.47 6.83 35.42
CA LYS A 112 -24.26 6.22 36.01
C LYS A 112 -24.55 5.59 37.37
N LYS A 113 -25.28 6.28 38.26
CA LYS A 113 -25.65 5.74 39.57
C LYS A 113 -26.50 4.47 39.44
N MET A 114 -27.46 4.45 38.52
CA MET A 114 -28.25 3.24 38.26
C MET A 114 -27.38 2.08 37.74
N HIS A 115 -26.41 2.36 36.86
CA HIS A 115 -25.49 1.34 36.33
C HIS A 115 -24.47 0.84 37.36
N LEU A 116 -23.95 1.71 38.23
CA LEU A 116 -22.87 1.39 39.17
C LEU A 116 -23.38 0.74 40.45
N ILE A 117 -24.42 1.31 41.07
CA ILE A 117 -24.91 0.86 42.39
C ILE A 117 -26.30 0.24 42.34
N GLY A 118 -26.99 0.28 41.19
CA GLY A 118 -28.31 -0.34 41.03
C GLY A 118 -29.43 0.38 41.77
N ILE A 119 -29.29 1.71 41.98
CA ILE A 119 -30.25 2.53 42.74
C ILE A 119 -30.75 3.67 41.88
N PHE A 120 -32.07 3.83 41.83
CA PHE A 120 -32.75 4.98 41.26
C PHE A 120 -33.55 5.72 42.34
N SER A 121 -33.53 7.05 42.33
CA SER A 121 -34.24 7.89 43.29
C SER A 121 -35.06 8.94 42.55
N PHE A 122 -36.37 8.96 42.81
CA PHE A 122 -37.28 9.98 42.28
C PHE A 122 -37.18 11.29 43.04
N ASP A 123 -37.10 11.18 44.36
CA ASP A 123 -36.96 12.26 45.31
C ASP A 123 -36.10 11.78 46.50
N THR A 124 -36.12 12.51 47.60
CA THR A 124 -35.33 12.20 48.79
C THR A 124 -35.80 10.97 49.57
N HIS A 125 -37.01 10.48 49.34
CA HIS A 125 -37.66 9.41 50.11
C HIS A 125 -38.01 8.16 49.27
N ASN A 126 -38.15 8.31 47.96
CA ASN A 126 -38.58 7.26 47.05
C ASN A 126 -37.40 6.68 46.25
N TYR A 127 -36.98 5.47 46.67
CA TYR A 127 -35.87 4.74 46.07
C TYR A 127 -36.32 3.40 45.48
N ILE A 128 -35.77 3.07 44.30
CA ILE A 128 -35.86 1.75 43.69
C ILE A 128 -34.46 1.12 43.72
N TYR A 129 -34.34 -0.02 44.39
CA TYR A 129 -33.10 -0.77 44.56
C TYR A 129 -33.06 -2.03 43.70
N GLY A 130 -31.87 -2.58 43.53
CA GLY A 130 -31.65 -3.88 42.89
C GLY A 130 -31.76 -3.85 41.38
N LEU A 131 -31.53 -2.69 40.76
CA LEU A 131 -31.45 -2.57 39.31
C LEU A 131 -30.20 -3.27 38.80
N LYS A 132 -30.32 -3.96 37.66
CA LYS A 132 -29.21 -4.65 37.01
C LYS A 132 -29.03 -4.15 35.58
N VAL A 133 -27.79 -4.09 35.13
CA VAL A 133 -27.43 -3.74 33.76
C VAL A 133 -27.94 -4.83 32.80
N ASN A 134 -28.39 -4.43 31.61
CA ASN A 134 -29.01 -5.28 30.59
C ASN A 134 -30.30 -5.97 31.05
N GLN A 135 -31.05 -5.32 31.96
CA GLN A 135 -32.33 -5.80 32.46
C GLN A 135 -33.37 -4.68 32.47
N THR A 136 -34.64 -5.07 32.31
CA THR A 136 -35.79 -4.20 32.56
C THR A 136 -36.44 -4.57 33.89
N THR A 137 -36.65 -3.58 34.75
CA THR A 137 -37.30 -3.74 36.06
C THR A 137 -38.54 -2.87 36.11
N THR A 138 -39.69 -3.45 36.47
CA THR A 138 -40.95 -2.72 36.65
C THR A 138 -41.35 -2.75 38.12
N ARG A 139 -41.69 -1.60 38.70
CA ARG A 139 -42.17 -1.47 40.08
C ARG A 139 -43.39 -0.55 40.18
N PRO A 140 -44.39 -0.90 40.99
CA PRO A 140 -45.39 0.07 41.41
C PRO A 140 -44.71 1.17 42.24
N THR A 141 -45.14 2.41 42.05
CA THR A 141 -44.53 3.58 42.70
C THR A 141 -45.64 4.53 43.13
N THR A 142 -45.56 5.02 44.36
CA THR A 142 -46.37 6.14 44.85
C THR A 142 -45.51 7.39 44.74
N PHE A 143 -45.87 8.32 43.85
CA PHE A 143 -45.10 9.52 43.56
C PHE A 143 -45.47 10.68 44.49
N ALA A 144 -46.70 10.71 44.99
CA ALA A 144 -47.17 11.69 45.96
C ALA A 144 -48.39 11.18 46.72
N GLY A 145 -48.56 11.68 47.95
CA GLY A 145 -49.61 11.24 48.86
C GLY A 145 -49.36 9.82 49.39
N SER A 146 -50.34 9.29 50.10
CA SER A 146 -50.31 7.91 50.60
C SER A 146 -51.70 7.30 50.63
N ALA A 147 -51.73 5.98 50.49
CA ALA A 147 -52.93 5.17 50.67
C ALA A 147 -52.57 4.02 51.62
N ASN A 148 -53.31 3.90 52.72
CA ASN A 148 -53.11 2.87 53.71
C ASN A 148 -53.91 1.60 53.34
N SER A 149 -53.54 0.47 53.93
CA SER A 149 -54.23 -0.81 53.72
C SER A 149 -55.68 -0.82 54.24
N ASP A 150 -56.04 0.13 55.11
CA ASP A 150 -57.41 0.35 55.61
C ASP A 150 -58.29 1.17 54.65
N GLY A 151 -57.75 1.57 53.49
CA GLY A 151 -58.46 2.35 52.48
C GLY A 151 -58.46 3.86 52.73
N ARG A 152 -57.79 4.34 53.78
CA ARG A 152 -57.63 5.79 54.01
C ARG A 152 -56.58 6.38 53.10
N CYS A 153 -56.85 7.58 52.59
CA CYS A 153 -55.87 8.34 51.82
C CYS A 153 -55.43 9.63 52.52
N SER A 154 -54.19 10.04 52.22
CA SER A 154 -53.68 11.36 52.51
C SER A 154 -53.18 11.98 51.21
N GLY A 155 -53.81 13.07 50.78
CA GLY A 155 -53.37 13.79 49.59
C GLY A 155 -52.10 14.59 49.85
N ALA A 156 -51.38 14.89 48.77
CA ALA A 156 -50.24 15.80 48.77
C ALA A 156 -50.31 16.71 47.53
N GLN A 157 -49.45 17.72 47.50
CA GLN A 157 -49.22 18.52 46.30
C GLN A 157 -48.34 17.76 45.31
N TYR A 158 -48.71 17.80 44.04
CA TYR A 158 -47.94 17.17 42.97
C TYR A 158 -48.00 18.01 41.70
N SER A 159 -46.89 18.11 40.99
CA SER A 159 -46.80 18.81 39.72
C SER A 159 -45.87 18.07 38.76
N ASP A 160 -46.27 18.02 37.49
CA ASP A 160 -45.43 17.54 36.40
C ASP A 160 -45.69 18.34 35.12
N LEU A 161 -45.18 17.86 33.98
CA LEU A 161 -45.33 18.51 32.67
C LEU A 161 -46.79 18.69 32.22
N TYR A 162 -47.74 17.97 32.81
CA TYR A 162 -49.15 17.96 32.39
C TYR A 162 -50.07 18.77 33.32
N GLY A 163 -49.55 19.30 34.42
CA GLY A 163 -50.30 20.15 35.35
C GLY A 163 -49.76 20.15 36.78
N ALA A 164 -50.48 20.86 37.63
CA ALA A 164 -50.30 20.86 39.07
C ALA A 164 -51.62 20.56 39.76
N TRP A 165 -51.58 19.74 40.80
CA TRP A 165 -52.74 19.33 41.56
C TRP A 165 -52.44 19.43 43.05
N ASP A 166 -53.49 19.71 43.81
CA ASP A 166 -53.45 19.81 45.26
C ASP A 166 -54.34 18.72 45.88
N ASN A 167 -53.91 18.22 47.04
CA ASN A 167 -54.58 17.15 47.78
C ASN A 167 -54.88 15.89 46.94
N VAL A 168 -53.86 15.40 46.23
CA VAL A 168 -53.95 14.21 45.37
C VAL A 168 -53.08 13.05 45.84
N ILE A 169 -53.46 11.84 45.46
CA ILE A 169 -52.61 10.65 45.48
C ILE A 169 -52.16 10.37 44.06
N VAL A 170 -50.87 10.12 43.89
CA VAL A 170 -50.28 9.80 42.59
C VAL A 170 -49.60 8.46 42.67
N GLN A 171 -50.12 7.49 41.93
CA GLN A 171 -49.62 6.13 41.90
C GLN A 171 -49.47 5.67 40.45
N GLY A 172 -48.56 4.74 40.22
CA GLY A 172 -48.32 4.24 38.88
C GLY A 172 -47.28 3.16 38.85
N THR A 173 -46.78 2.90 37.64
CA THR A 173 -45.71 1.95 37.40
C THR A 173 -44.51 2.66 36.80
N THR A 174 -43.36 2.41 37.40
CA THR A 174 -42.06 2.82 36.89
C THR A 174 -41.41 1.63 36.23
N THR A 175 -41.08 1.75 34.95
CA THR A 175 -40.32 0.74 34.22
C THR A 175 -38.94 1.29 33.91
N ILE A 176 -37.89 0.64 34.39
CA ILE A 176 -36.49 1.06 34.21
C ILE A 176 -35.78 0.02 33.37
N THR A 177 -35.25 0.44 32.22
CA THR A 177 -34.41 -0.38 31.36
C THR A 177 -32.99 0.19 31.37
N LEU A 178 -32.02 -0.63 31.75
CA LEU A 178 -30.60 -0.29 31.71
C LEU A 178 -29.90 -1.14 30.66
N THR A 179 -29.14 -0.51 29.77
CA THR A 179 -28.40 -1.20 28.70
C THR A 179 -26.96 -0.68 28.65
N SER A 180 -25.98 -1.58 28.52
CA SER A 180 -24.57 -1.22 28.30
C SER A 180 -24.03 -2.02 27.12
N TYR A 181 -23.35 -1.34 26.21
CA TYR A 181 -22.78 -1.96 25.02
C TYR A 181 -21.64 -1.13 24.42
N GLN A 182 -20.85 -1.78 23.55
CA GLN A 182 -19.82 -1.13 22.74
C GLN A 182 -20.41 -0.70 21.40
N THR A 183 -20.04 0.48 20.92
CA THR A 183 -20.37 0.96 19.57
C THR A 183 -19.23 1.73 18.94
N SER A 184 -19.30 1.99 17.64
CA SER A 184 -18.26 2.71 16.90
C SER A 184 -18.55 4.21 16.75
N ILE A 185 -17.48 4.99 16.94
CA ILE A 185 -17.40 6.42 16.61
C ILE A 185 -16.64 6.55 15.30
N ASN A 186 -17.17 7.31 14.35
CA ASN A 186 -16.43 7.72 13.16
C ASN A 186 -15.53 8.92 13.51
N LEU A 187 -14.21 8.70 13.44
CA LEU A 187 -13.19 9.69 13.79
C LEU A 187 -13.08 10.83 12.76
N GLU A 188 -13.53 10.60 11.52
CA GLU A 188 -13.53 11.63 10.46
C GLU A 188 -14.69 12.61 10.63
N THR A 189 -15.89 12.11 10.93
CA THR A 189 -17.09 12.94 11.07
C THR A 189 -17.40 13.32 12.51
N ASN A 190 -16.69 12.74 13.47
CA ASN A 190 -16.91 12.90 14.91
C ASN A 190 -18.35 12.54 15.32
N GLN A 191 -18.88 11.46 14.75
CA GLN A 191 -20.24 10.99 14.98
C GLN A 191 -20.24 9.59 15.58
N ILE A 192 -21.10 9.37 16.57
CA ILE A 192 -21.38 8.05 17.13
C ILE A 192 -22.64 7.49 16.51
N ARG A 193 -22.63 6.20 16.18
CA ARG A 193 -23.82 5.48 15.71
C ARG A 193 -24.30 4.53 16.80
N LEU A 194 -25.53 4.70 17.27
CA LEU A 194 -26.14 3.81 18.26
C LEU A 194 -26.68 2.53 17.60
N LYS A 195 -26.97 1.50 18.41
CA LYS A 195 -27.48 0.20 17.91
C LYS A 195 -28.79 0.30 17.14
N SER A 196 -29.62 1.25 17.50
CA SER A 196 -30.87 1.60 16.82
C SER A 196 -30.67 2.21 15.43
N GLY A 197 -29.45 2.66 15.11
CA GLY A 197 -29.14 3.44 13.92
C GLY A 197 -29.13 4.96 14.13
N THR A 198 -29.49 5.46 15.31
CA THR A 198 -29.42 6.90 15.64
C THR A 198 -27.98 7.40 15.53
N ILE A 199 -27.78 8.55 14.88
CA ILE A 199 -26.47 9.19 14.70
C ILE A 199 -26.44 10.47 15.52
N CYS A 200 -25.45 10.60 16.38
CA CYS A 200 -25.31 11.75 17.27
C CYS A 200 -23.89 12.33 17.20
N PRO A 201 -23.70 13.63 17.42
CA PRO A 201 -22.37 14.21 17.58
C PRO A 201 -21.66 13.60 18.79
N CYS A 202 -20.42 13.14 18.63
CA CYS A 202 -19.67 12.52 19.73
C CYS A 202 -19.28 13.54 20.82
N THR A 203 -19.17 14.83 20.46
CA THR A 203 -18.83 15.95 21.37
C THR A 203 -19.79 16.12 22.53
N ASP A 204 -21.06 15.78 22.32
CA ASP A 204 -22.11 16.11 23.27
C ASP A 204 -22.09 15.15 24.47
N ALA A 205 -21.40 14.01 24.34
CA ALA A 205 -21.32 12.93 25.34
C ALA A 205 -22.68 12.35 25.77
N THR A 206 -23.76 12.76 25.10
CA THR A 206 -25.13 12.35 25.35
C THR A 206 -25.95 12.34 24.06
N CYS A 207 -26.94 11.46 24.00
CA CYS A 207 -27.96 11.48 22.96
C CYS A 207 -29.22 10.76 23.43
N MET A 208 -30.38 11.25 22.99
CA MET A 208 -31.62 10.49 23.10
C MET A 208 -31.75 9.56 21.91
N ASP A 209 -31.90 8.28 22.18
CA ASP A 209 -32.08 7.26 21.16
C ASP A 209 -33.55 7.23 20.67
N ILE A 210 -33.80 6.67 19.49
CA ILE A 210 -35.13 6.62 18.85
C ILE A 210 -36.14 5.80 19.66
N ASP A 211 -35.66 4.87 20.48
CA ASP A 211 -36.48 4.11 21.41
C ASP A 211 -36.81 4.89 22.70
N GLY A 212 -36.34 6.14 22.81
CA GLY A 212 -36.49 7.02 23.97
C GLY A 212 -35.48 6.76 25.10
N GLY A 213 -34.44 5.96 24.86
CA GLY A 213 -33.36 5.74 25.82
C GLY A 213 -32.38 6.90 25.87
N HIS A 214 -32.13 7.46 27.06
CA HIS A 214 -31.07 8.44 27.27
C HIS A 214 -29.72 7.72 27.30
N THR A 215 -28.84 8.10 26.39
CA THR A 215 -27.60 7.41 26.09
C THR A 215 -26.42 8.31 26.41
N PHE A 216 -25.37 7.76 27.00
CA PHE A 216 -24.20 8.49 27.49
C PHE A 216 -22.91 7.71 27.22
N TRP A 217 -21.83 8.43 26.95
CA TRP A 217 -20.50 7.88 26.76
C TRP A 217 -19.45 8.84 27.31
N LYS A 218 -18.20 8.38 27.41
CA LYS A 218 -17.07 9.24 27.80
C LYS A 218 -16.63 10.06 26.59
N THR A 219 -16.27 11.33 26.79
CA THR A 219 -15.63 12.10 25.71
C THR A 219 -14.28 11.48 25.39
N LEU A 220 -13.94 11.44 24.10
CA LEU A 220 -12.60 11.04 23.68
C LEU A 220 -11.59 12.04 24.25
N PRO A 221 -10.44 11.57 24.79
CA PRO A 221 -9.40 12.46 25.26
C PRO A 221 -8.93 13.35 24.11
N THR A 222 -8.89 14.67 24.35
CA THR A 222 -8.41 15.64 23.36
C THR A 222 -6.89 15.51 23.25
N ASP A 223 -6.45 14.58 22.41
CA ASP A 223 -5.04 14.38 22.14
C ASP A 223 -4.62 15.15 20.90
N HIS A 224 -3.64 16.04 21.05
CA HIS A 224 -3.04 16.78 19.94
C HIS A 224 -2.44 15.85 18.89
N CYS A 225 -1.98 14.68 19.31
CA CYS A 225 -1.29 13.71 18.47
C CYS A 225 -2.23 12.67 17.86
N LYS A 226 -3.50 12.66 18.29
CA LYS A 226 -4.57 11.76 17.82
C LYS A 226 -4.11 10.29 17.81
N PHE A 227 -3.48 9.81 18.88
CA PHE A 227 -2.97 8.44 18.95
C PHE A 227 -4.06 7.38 18.72
N ASN A 228 -5.31 7.70 19.03
CA ASN A 228 -6.49 6.87 18.75
C ASN A 228 -6.81 6.67 17.26
N HIS A 229 -6.19 7.45 16.36
CA HIS A 229 -6.32 7.27 14.92
C HIS A 229 -5.36 6.22 14.34
N TYR A 230 -4.52 5.59 15.17
CA TYR A 230 -3.49 4.66 14.72
C TYR A 230 -3.67 3.28 15.37
N ASP A 231 -4.07 2.32 14.57
CA ASP A 231 -4.20 0.92 14.95
C ASP A 231 -2.89 0.17 14.68
N VAL A 232 -2.27 -0.42 15.72
CA VAL A 232 -1.03 -1.20 15.58
C VAL A 232 -1.32 -2.57 15.00
N LEU A 233 -0.93 -2.79 13.74
CA LEU A 233 -1.03 -4.10 13.08
C LEU A 233 0.10 -5.03 13.54
N TYR A 234 1.32 -4.51 13.60
CA TYR A 234 2.52 -5.27 13.94
C TYR A 234 3.52 -4.43 14.74
N GLU A 235 4.20 -5.07 15.69
CA GLU A 235 5.29 -4.49 16.46
C GLU A 235 6.37 -5.56 16.64
N GLY A 236 7.59 -5.30 16.16
CA GLY A 236 8.66 -6.28 16.16
C GLY A 236 9.73 -6.02 15.10
N TYR A 237 10.62 -6.99 14.91
CA TYR A 237 11.68 -6.92 13.91
C TYR A 237 11.15 -7.24 12.51
N ALA A 238 11.42 -6.37 11.54
CA ALA A 238 11.20 -6.58 10.12
C ALA A 238 12.50 -6.42 9.31
N ASN A 239 12.51 -6.93 8.09
CA ASN A 239 13.62 -6.76 7.17
C ASN A 239 13.48 -5.42 6.45
N ARG A 240 14.46 -4.54 6.63
CA ARG A 240 14.65 -3.30 5.89
C ARG A 240 15.60 -3.59 4.73
N ILE A 241 15.08 -3.55 3.52
CA ILE A 241 15.80 -3.85 2.29
C ILE A 241 16.10 -2.53 1.60
N VAL A 242 17.37 -2.23 1.39
CA VAL A 242 17.82 -1.07 0.62
C VAL A 242 18.21 -1.56 -0.77
N ASP A 243 17.40 -1.20 -1.74
CA ASP A 243 17.65 -1.51 -3.15
C ASP A 243 18.52 -0.41 -3.76
N THR A 244 19.80 -0.69 -3.94
CA THR A 244 20.79 0.23 -4.53
C THR A 244 20.89 0.10 -6.06
N PHE A 245 20.00 -0.67 -6.70
CA PHE A 245 20.03 -0.90 -8.16
C PHE A 245 19.67 0.33 -9.00
N PHE A 246 18.97 1.30 -8.41
CA PHE A 246 18.50 2.50 -9.10
C PHE A 246 19.32 3.73 -8.69
N GLU A 247 19.39 4.74 -9.55
CA GLU A 247 19.98 6.06 -9.24
C GLU A 247 19.40 6.67 -7.95
N HIS A 248 18.18 6.25 -7.55
CA HIS A 248 17.54 6.58 -6.29
C HIS A 248 17.33 5.30 -5.46
N PRO A 249 18.00 5.14 -4.31
CA PRO A 249 17.86 3.93 -3.49
C PRO A 249 16.44 3.81 -2.94
N GLN A 250 15.77 2.69 -3.20
CA GLN A 250 14.42 2.42 -2.70
C GLN A 250 14.49 1.57 -1.43
N ILE A 251 13.79 2.00 -0.38
CA ILE A 251 13.72 1.26 0.89
C ILE A 251 12.42 0.49 0.94
N VAL A 252 12.50 -0.81 1.20
CA VAL A 252 11.35 -1.72 1.34
C VAL A 252 11.41 -2.42 2.69
N TYR A 253 10.32 -2.34 3.45
CA TYR A 253 10.13 -3.09 4.69
C TYR A 253 9.37 -4.36 4.39
N SER A 254 9.86 -5.51 4.83
CA SER A 254 9.19 -6.79 4.61
C SER A 254 9.22 -7.69 5.84
N LEU A 255 8.16 -8.46 5.99
CA LEU A 255 8.04 -9.49 7.01
C LEU A 255 7.26 -10.67 6.42
N SER A 256 7.70 -11.89 6.76
CA SER A 256 6.98 -13.10 6.42
C SER A 256 6.99 -14.03 7.63
N THR A 257 5.88 -14.06 8.36
CA THR A 257 5.58 -15.03 9.41
C THR A 257 4.31 -15.81 9.06
N GLN A 258 3.97 -16.83 9.85
CA GLN A 258 2.74 -17.61 9.64
C GLN A 258 1.47 -16.75 9.76
N ASP A 259 1.50 -15.73 10.62
CA ASP A 259 0.34 -14.88 10.91
C ASP A 259 0.30 -13.60 10.06
N ILE A 260 1.46 -13.01 9.75
CA ILE A 260 1.57 -11.70 9.11
C ILE A 260 2.60 -11.76 7.98
N THR A 261 2.19 -11.29 6.81
CA THR A 261 3.07 -11.14 5.65
C THR A 261 2.82 -9.79 5.00
N PHE A 262 3.87 -9.01 4.79
CA PHE A 262 3.79 -7.75 4.05
C PHE A 262 5.13 -7.43 3.39
N ALA A 263 5.09 -6.67 2.30
CA ALA A 263 6.20 -5.84 1.84
C ALA A 263 5.65 -4.46 1.51
N LEU A 264 6.28 -3.43 2.05
CA LEU A 264 5.84 -2.04 1.93
C LEU A 264 7.03 -1.17 1.58
N THR A 265 6.86 -0.37 0.55
CA THR A 265 7.84 0.53 -0.02
C THR A 265 7.72 1.90 0.61
N ARG A 266 8.84 2.44 1.10
CA ARG A 266 8.88 3.83 1.58
C ARG A 266 8.62 4.80 0.42
N THR A 267 7.61 5.64 0.58
CA THR A 267 7.25 6.71 -0.38
C THR A 267 7.57 8.11 0.15
N GLY A 268 7.68 8.28 1.47
CA GLY A 268 7.97 9.55 2.11
C GLY A 268 8.01 9.45 3.62
N GLU A 269 8.04 10.59 4.30
CA GLU A 269 8.02 10.71 5.76
C GLU A 269 6.99 11.78 6.19
N GLU A 270 6.43 11.60 7.37
CA GLU A 270 5.48 12.52 8.00
C GLU A 270 5.83 12.71 9.49
N PRO A 271 6.18 13.93 9.91
CA PRO A 271 6.40 14.20 11.32
C PRO A 271 5.05 14.27 12.07
N VAL A 272 4.85 13.41 13.06
CA VAL A 272 3.67 13.39 13.92
C VAL A 272 4.13 13.29 15.37
N CYS A 273 3.81 14.31 16.18
CA CYS A 273 4.07 14.30 17.63
C CYS A 273 5.56 14.08 18.02
N GLY A 274 6.50 14.58 17.21
CA GLY A 274 7.94 14.36 17.44
C GLY A 274 8.47 13.00 16.94
N TYR A 275 7.61 12.15 16.40
CA TYR A 275 7.98 10.93 15.67
C TYR A 275 7.99 11.20 14.16
N THR A 276 8.83 10.47 13.44
CA THR A 276 8.86 10.49 11.98
C THR A 276 8.23 9.21 11.45
N LEU A 277 6.96 9.29 11.03
CA LEU A 277 6.25 8.16 10.44
C LEU A 277 6.64 8.03 8.96
N ILE A 278 6.94 6.82 8.54
CA ILE A 278 7.29 6.47 7.17
C ILE A 278 6.00 6.19 6.41
N LYS A 279 5.78 6.94 5.32
CA LYS A 279 4.68 6.69 4.39
C LYS A 279 5.02 5.52 3.50
N THR A 280 4.00 4.71 3.21
CA THR A 280 4.11 3.57 2.31
C THR A 280 3.37 3.84 1.00
N GLU A 281 3.40 2.90 0.05
CA GLU A 281 2.58 2.93 -1.15
C GLU A 281 1.08 2.81 -0.83
N HIS A 282 0.73 2.26 0.34
CA HIS A 282 -0.64 2.19 0.80
C HIS A 282 -0.98 3.40 1.68
N PRO A 283 -2.00 4.20 1.35
CA PRO A 283 -2.25 5.49 2.01
C PRO A 283 -2.64 5.37 3.49
N LYS A 284 -3.15 4.20 3.91
CA LYS A 284 -3.51 3.93 5.31
C LYS A 284 -2.42 3.24 6.13
N LEU A 285 -1.33 2.76 5.50
CA LEU A 285 -0.29 2.02 6.21
C LEU A 285 0.93 2.91 6.44
N LEU A 286 1.35 2.98 7.69
CA LEU A 286 2.47 3.81 8.14
C LEU A 286 3.43 2.95 8.95
N ILE A 287 4.73 3.23 8.85
CA ILE A 287 5.76 2.50 9.58
C ILE A 287 6.51 3.48 10.48
N LEU A 288 6.79 3.11 11.73
CA LEU A 288 7.76 3.80 12.56
C LEU A 288 8.94 2.86 12.80
N GLU A 289 10.14 3.32 12.49
CA GLU A 289 11.37 2.67 12.98
C GLU A 289 11.60 3.09 14.42
N THR A 290 11.68 2.12 15.33
CA THR A 290 11.81 2.37 16.76
C THR A 290 12.67 1.31 17.45
N LYS A 291 12.77 1.34 18.77
CA LYS A 291 13.44 0.33 19.60
C LYS A 291 12.42 -0.40 20.46
N LYS A 292 12.79 -1.62 20.88
CA LYS A 292 11.98 -2.41 21.81
C LYS A 292 11.77 -1.62 23.12
N GLY A 293 10.52 -1.35 23.46
CA GLY A 293 10.13 -0.57 24.64
C GLY A 293 9.78 0.90 24.36
N GLU A 294 10.09 1.41 23.17
CA GLU A 294 9.72 2.75 22.72
C GLU A 294 8.60 2.63 21.68
N SER A 295 7.35 2.56 22.14
CA SER A 295 6.18 2.46 21.25
C SER A 295 5.51 3.82 21.06
N PHE A 296 5.03 4.09 19.85
CA PHE A 296 4.22 5.26 19.52
C PHE A 296 2.84 5.17 20.17
N THR A 297 2.23 3.99 20.05
CA THR A 297 0.96 3.66 20.69
C THR A 297 0.94 2.17 21.05
N THR A 298 0.11 1.80 22.02
CA THR A 298 -0.03 0.42 22.47
C THR A 298 -0.93 -0.37 21.53
N LYS A 299 -0.61 -1.65 21.34
CA LYS A 299 -1.46 -2.54 20.55
C LYS A 299 -2.78 -2.83 21.26
N HIS A 300 -3.87 -2.30 20.72
CA HIS A 300 -5.23 -2.60 21.16
C HIS A 300 -5.88 -3.68 20.28
N ARG A 301 -7.04 -4.20 20.73
CA ARG A 301 -7.84 -5.13 19.92
C ARG A 301 -8.42 -4.35 18.73
N LEU A 302 -7.98 -4.72 17.53
CA LEU A 302 -8.43 -4.10 16.27
C LEU A 302 -9.94 -4.27 16.11
N SER A 303 -10.64 -3.18 15.77
CA SER A 303 -12.05 -3.24 15.37
C SER A 303 -12.15 -3.93 14.02
N THR A 304 -13.09 -4.87 13.88
CA THR A 304 -13.38 -5.52 12.58
C THR A 304 -13.84 -4.52 11.52
N GLU A 305 -14.38 -3.38 11.93
CA GLU A 305 -14.81 -2.29 11.03
C GLU A 305 -13.62 -1.52 10.43
N ASN A 306 -12.47 -1.53 11.11
CA ASN A 306 -11.24 -0.90 10.61
C ASN A 306 -10.43 -1.85 9.73
N LEU A 307 -10.64 -3.16 9.81
CA LEU A 307 -9.87 -4.13 9.01
C LEU A 307 -10.27 -4.04 7.54
N ASP A 308 -9.45 -3.35 6.76
CA ASP A 308 -9.66 -3.17 5.34
C ASP A 308 -9.07 -4.38 4.58
N ILE A 309 -9.97 -5.24 4.07
CA ILE A 309 -9.60 -6.44 3.31
C ILE A 309 -8.69 -6.11 2.11
N PHE A 310 -8.88 -4.95 1.47
CA PHE A 310 -8.05 -4.54 0.34
C PHE A 310 -6.64 -4.18 0.80
N THR A 311 -6.50 -3.57 1.98
CA THR A 311 -5.19 -3.27 2.56
C THR A 311 -4.38 -4.56 2.80
N TYR A 312 -5.03 -5.61 3.32
CA TYR A 312 -4.40 -6.91 3.53
C TYR A 312 -4.05 -7.66 2.23
N ILE A 313 -4.93 -7.60 1.22
CA ILE A 313 -4.68 -8.23 -0.08
C ILE A 313 -3.55 -7.51 -0.81
N ASN A 314 -3.56 -6.17 -0.82
CA ASN A 314 -2.54 -5.36 -1.47
C ASN A 314 -1.17 -5.61 -0.85
N SER A 315 -1.05 -5.66 0.47
CA SER A 315 0.23 -5.91 1.14
C SER A 315 0.80 -7.30 0.82
N LYS A 316 -0.04 -8.32 0.73
CA LYS A 316 0.37 -9.66 0.28
C LYS A 316 0.76 -9.70 -1.19
N PHE A 317 0.02 -9.03 -2.06
CA PHE A 317 0.35 -8.97 -3.49
C PHE A 317 1.70 -8.28 -3.72
N VAL A 318 1.92 -7.12 -3.08
CA VAL A 318 3.20 -6.40 -3.13
C VAL A 318 4.34 -7.26 -2.59
N TYR A 319 4.12 -8.01 -1.50
CA TYR A 319 5.10 -8.98 -1.01
C TYR A 319 5.47 -10.02 -2.07
N VAL A 320 4.48 -10.66 -2.68
CA VAL A 320 4.71 -11.67 -3.70
C VAL A 320 5.46 -11.08 -4.90
N GLU A 321 5.04 -9.92 -5.39
CA GLU A 321 5.72 -9.23 -6.48
C GLU A 321 7.19 -8.92 -6.14
N LYS A 322 7.46 -8.35 -4.96
CA LYS A 322 8.82 -8.02 -4.52
C LYS A 322 9.67 -9.26 -4.29
N HIS A 323 9.10 -10.33 -3.74
CA HIS A 323 9.78 -11.61 -3.57
C HIS A 323 10.14 -12.22 -4.93
N ILE A 324 9.18 -12.29 -5.86
CA ILE A 324 9.41 -12.77 -7.23
C ILE A 324 10.47 -11.92 -7.92
N ARG A 325 10.41 -10.58 -7.81
CA ARG A 325 11.40 -9.67 -8.41
C ARG A 325 12.81 -9.91 -7.84
N SER A 326 12.93 -10.10 -6.53
CA SER A 326 14.20 -10.45 -5.88
C SER A 326 14.75 -11.79 -6.39
N GLN A 327 13.88 -12.79 -6.59
CA GLN A 327 14.28 -14.06 -7.20
C GLN A 327 14.61 -13.93 -8.70
N MET A 328 13.91 -13.06 -9.44
CA MET A 328 14.20 -12.78 -10.86
C MET A 328 15.57 -12.14 -11.06
N ASN A 329 16.11 -11.39 -10.09
CA ASN A 329 17.48 -10.88 -10.15
C ASN A 329 18.52 -12.02 -10.23
N LEU A 330 18.27 -13.16 -9.58
CA LEU A 330 19.14 -14.35 -9.69
C LEU A 330 19.08 -14.96 -11.10
N LEU A 331 17.89 -15.02 -11.71
CA LEU A 331 17.74 -15.47 -13.10
C LEU A 331 18.38 -14.50 -14.10
N TYR A 332 18.21 -13.20 -13.91
CA TYR A 332 18.84 -12.16 -14.73
C TYR A 332 20.37 -12.26 -14.70
N ARG A 333 20.95 -12.52 -13.51
CA ARG A 333 22.39 -12.81 -13.37
C ARG A 333 22.78 -14.05 -14.16
N ASP A 334 22.02 -15.13 -14.07
CA ASP A 334 22.36 -16.36 -14.78
C ASP A 334 22.34 -16.17 -16.29
N VAL A 335 21.39 -15.39 -16.82
CA VAL A 335 21.35 -15.02 -18.25
C VAL A 335 22.54 -14.14 -18.64
N LEU A 336 22.88 -13.10 -17.86
CA LEU A 336 24.04 -12.25 -18.14
C LEU A 336 25.36 -13.03 -18.07
N LYS A 337 25.50 -13.92 -17.07
CA LYS A 337 26.66 -14.78 -16.91
C LYS A 337 26.77 -15.77 -18.08
N GLN A 338 25.67 -16.37 -18.50
CA GLN A 338 25.63 -17.25 -19.67
C GLN A 338 26.05 -16.50 -20.93
N ARG A 339 25.52 -15.29 -21.16
CA ARG A 339 25.90 -14.45 -22.29
C ARG A 339 27.39 -14.11 -22.27
N CYS A 340 27.92 -13.65 -21.14
CA CYS A 340 29.35 -13.35 -21.01
C CYS A 340 30.20 -14.61 -21.24
N THR A 341 29.79 -15.76 -20.70
CA THR A 341 30.51 -17.04 -20.89
C THR A 341 30.52 -17.44 -22.36
N LEU A 342 29.42 -17.26 -23.08
CA LEU A 342 29.35 -17.51 -24.52
C LEU A 342 30.24 -16.54 -25.31
N GLU A 343 30.19 -15.24 -25.02
CA GLU A 343 31.05 -14.24 -25.66
C GLU A 343 32.53 -14.54 -25.38
N GLN A 344 32.88 -14.94 -24.15
CA GLN A 344 34.23 -15.36 -23.79
C GLN A 344 34.68 -16.60 -24.56
N GLN A 345 33.81 -17.60 -24.75
CA GLN A 345 34.11 -18.78 -25.57
C GLN A 345 34.34 -18.41 -27.04
N VAL A 346 33.53 -17.49 -27.59
CA VAL A 346 33.72 -16.98 -28.96
C VAL A 346 35.06 -16.25 -29.08
N LEU A 347 35.40 -15.39 -28.11
CA LEU A 347 36.68 -14.68 -28.11
C LEU A 347 37.87 -15.63 -27.99
N LYS A 348 37.81 -16.64 -27.13
CA LYS A 348 38.83 -17.70 -27.04
C LYS A 348 38.98 -18.49 -28.35
N GLY A 349 37.86 -18.79 -29.00
CA GLY A 349 37.86 -19.41 -30.34
C GLY A 349 38.54 -18.51 -31.37
N ALA A 350 38.20 -17.22 -31.40
CA ALA A 350 38.82 -16.25 -32.30
C ALA A 350 40.33 -16.11 -32.06
N LEU A 351 40.78 -16.07 -30.79
CA LEU A 351 42.21 -16.01 -30.46
C LEU A 351 43.02 -17.17 -31.07
N SER A 352 42.42 -18.35 -31.26
CA SER A 352 43.08 -19.47 -31.96
C SER A 352 43.40 -19.19 -33.43
N LEU A 353 42.65 -18.28 -34.06
CA LEU A 353 42.88 -17.83 -35.44
C LEU A 353 43.93 -16.72 -35.53
N ALA A 354 44.20 -16.00 -34.43
CA ALA A 354 45.07 -14.83 -34.45
C ALA A 354 46.45 -15.14 -35.05
N ILE A 355 47.04 -16.29 -34.72
CA ILE A 355 48.38 -16.70 -35.19
C ILE A 355 48.35 -17.23 -36.63
N ASN A 356 47.39 -18.11 -36.95
CA ASN A 356 47.36 -18.84 -38.22
C ASN A 356 46.67 -18.06 -39.35
N SER A 357 45.78 -17.13 -39.00
CA SER A 357 44.96 -16.35 -39.96
C SER A 357 44.57 -15.00 -39.34
N PRO A 358 45.51 -14.04 -39.23
CA PRO A 358 45.27 -12.75 -38.58
C PRO A 358 44.10 -11.97 -39.20
N ASP A 359 43.98 -12.01 -40.53
CA ASP A 359 42.93 -11.30 -41.26
C ASP A 359 41.52 -11.87 -40.94
N GLU A 360 41.42 -13.20 -40.76
CA GLU A 360 40.17 -13.87 -40.35
C GLU A 360 39.83 -13.54 -38.89
N PHE A 361 40.84 -13.48 -38.02
CA PHE A 361 40.68 -12.98 -36.66
C PHE A 361 40.14 -11.54 -36.65
N ALA A 362 40.67 -10.65 -37.49
CA ALA A 362 40.20 -9.27 -37.61
C ALA A 362 38.72 -9.23 -38.05
N TYR A 363 38.36 -10.05 -39.04
CA TYR A 363 36.98 -10.17 -39.53
C TYR A 363 36.02 -10.65 -38.43
N GLN A 364 36.40 -11.68 -37.67
CA GLN A 364 35.57 -12.25 -36.61
C GLN A 364 35.37 -11.30 -35.42
N ILE A 365 36.41 -10.58 -35.01
CA ILE A 365 36.36 -9.64 -33.88
C ILE A 365 35.60 -8.36 -34.26
N MET A 366 35.90 -7.80 -35.45
CA MET A 366 35.29 -6.54 -35.90
C MET A 366 33.91 -6.74 -36.53
N LYS A 367 33.48 -8.00 -36.73
CA LYS A 367 32.19 -8.38 -37.31
C LYS A 367 31.95 -7.77 -38.70
N GLY A 368 33.00 -7.66 -39.51
CA GLY A 368 32.90 -7.09 -40.86
C GLY A 368 34.23 -6.99 -41.60
N PRO A 369 34.20 -6.79 -42.93
CA PRO A 369 35.39 -6.63 -43.76
C PRO A 369 36.03 -5.24 -43.60
N GLY A 370 37.25 -5.08 -44.12
CA GLY A 370 37.98 -3.80 -44.09
C GLY A 370 38.86 -3.60 -42.87
N TYR A 371 39.24 -4.69 -42.22
CA TYR A 371 40.20 -4.71 -41.14
C TYR A 371 41.31 -5.69 -41.47
N MET A 372 42.53 -5.32 -41.11
CA MET A 372 43.72 -6.16 -41.23
C MET A 372 44.37 -6.28 -39.86
N ALA A 373 44.82 -7.46 -39.47
CA ALA A 373 45.50 -7.65 -38.20
C ALA A 373 46.98 -7.95 -38.41
N VAL A 374 47.82 -7.30 -37.59
CA VAL A 374 49.27 -7.52 -37.57
C VAL A 374 49.67 -7.92 -36.16
N ILE A 375 50.28 -9.10 -36.03
CA ILE A 375 50.76 -9.59 -34.74
C ILE A 375 52.13 -8.99 -34.43
N SER A 376 52.32 -8.51 -33.21
CA SER A 376 53.59 -8.05 -32.69
C SER A 376 53.81 -8.61 -31.28
N GLY A 377 54.41 -9.80 -31.20
CA GLY A 377 54.61 -10.49 -29.93
C GLY A 377 53.28 -10.94 -29.32
N GLU A 378 52.99 -10.46 -28.10
CA GLU A 378 51.80 -10.83 -27.31
C GLU A 378 50.57 -9.93 -27.58
N VAL A 379 50.67 -9.02 -28.56
CA VAL A 379 49.58 -8.14 -28.96
C VAL A 379 49.30 -8.22 -30.46
N VAL A 380 48.07 -7.92 -30.82
CA VAL A 380 47.62 -7.80 -32.21
C VAL A 380 47.11 -6.39 -32.48
N HIS A 381 47.61 -5.80 -33.56
CA HIS A 381 47.20 -4.49 -34.03
C HIS A 381 46.18 -4.66 -35.15
N ILE A 382 44.93 -4.31 -34.88
CA ILE A 382 43.86 -4.28 -35.87
C ILE A 382 43.85 -2.89 -36.53
N ILE A 383 44.05 -2.88 -37.83
CA ILE A 383 44.14 -1.70 -38.68
C ILE A 383 42.84 -1.58 -39.47
N LYS A 384 42.13 -0.46 -39.32
CA LYS A 384 40.97 -0.15 -40.17
C LYS A 384 41.45 0.34 -41.53
N CYS A 385 41.09 -0.40 -42.57
CA CYS A 385 41.45 -0.10 -43.96
C CYS A 385 40.40 0.80 -44.62
N THR A 386 40.83 1.54 -45.63
CA THR A 386 39.96 2.45 -46.39
C THR A 386 39.31 1.72 -47.56
N PRO A 387 37.98 1.79 -47.75
CA PRO A 387 37.34 1.18 -48.90
C PRO A 387 37.68 1.94 -50.19
N VAL A 388 38.02 1.22 -51.25
CA VAL A 388 38.41 1.75 -52.55
C VAL A 388 37.74 0.94 -53.65
N ASP A 389 37.16 1.60 -54.64
CA ASP A 389 36.59 0.92 -55.81
C ASP A 389 37.71 0.35 -56.69
N VAL A 390 37.62 -0.94 -57.02
CA VAL A 390 38.61 -1.63 -57.86
C VAL A 390 37.95 -2.37 -59.02
N LYS A 391 38.70 -2.53 -60.12
CA LYS A 391 38.24 -3.28 -61.31
C LYS A 391 39.10 -4.52 -61.50
N ILE A 392 38.47 -5.68 -61.74
CA ILE A 392 39.20 -6.92 -62.08
C ILE A 392 39.98 -6.69 -63.37
N GLN A 393 41.27 -7.01 -63.32
CA GLN A 393 42.14 -6.97 -64.48
C GLN A 393 42.42 -8.39 -64.97
N HIS A 394 42.14 -8.66 -66.24
CA HIS A 394 42.44 -9.95 -66.84
C HIS A 394 43.90 -9.95 -67.30
N VAL A 395 44.70 -10.83 -66.70
CA VAL A 395 46.12 -11.03 -67.02
C VAL A 395 46.34 -12.45 -67.55
N LYS A 396 47.41 -12.65 -68.32
CA LYS A 396 47.72 -13.97 -68.92
C LYS A 396 48.40 -14.93 -67.95
N GLU A 397 48.98 -14.41 -66.88
CA GLU A 397 49.70 -15.15 -65.85
C GLU A 397 48.76 -15.55 -64.72
N CYS A 398 48.96 -16.74 -64.14
CA CYS A 398 48.15 -17.22 -63.03
C CYS A 398 48.75 -16.74 -61.70
N TYR A 399 47.94 -16.06 -60.89
CA TYR A 399 48.28 -15.63 -59.54
C TYR A 399 47.37 -16.33 -58.53
N SER A 400 47.85 -16.54 -57.31
CA SER A 400 47.04 -17.03 -56.18
C SER A 400 46.05 -15.98 -55.65
N GLU A 401 46.26 -14.71 -56.01
CA GLU A 401 45.46 -13.56 -55.63
C GLU A 401 44.79 -12.95 -56.86
N LEU A 402 43.69 -12.21 -56.67
CA LEU A 402 42.92 -11.65 -57.77
C LEU A 402 43.58 -10.35 -58.27
N PRO A 403 44.03 -10.26 -59.54
CA PRO A 403 44.60 -9.04 -60.08
C PRO A 403 43.52 -7.98 -60.31
N VAL A 404 43.74 -6.78 -59.76
CA VAL A 404 42.83 -5.65 -59.90
C VAL A 404 43.57 -4.37 -60.26
N GLN A 405 42.80 -3.41 -60.77
CA GLN A 405 43.26 -2.07 -61.10
C GLN A 405 42.55 -1.05 -60.19
N LYS A 406 43.35 -0.28 -59.45
CA LYS A 406 42.89 0.91 -58.70
C LYS A 406 42.78 2.11 -59.67
N PRO A 407 41.83 3.04 -59.45
CA PRO A 407 41.78 4.29 -60.21
C PRO A 407 43.10 5.07 -60.05
N ASN A 408 43.75 5.40 -61.16
CA ASN A 408 45.00 6.19 -61.22
C ASN A 408 46.28 5.53 -60.65
N GLN A 409 46.32 4.19 -60.51
CA GLN A 409 47.53 3.45 -60.10
C GLN A 409 47.79 2.21 -60.96
N GLN A 410 49.00 1.64 -60.83
CA GLN A 410 49.39 0.39 -61.49
C GLN A 410 48.59 -0.81 -60.96
N THR A 411 48.60 -1.90 -61.74
CA THR A 411 48.01 -3.20 -61.39
C THR A 411 48.48 -3.65 -60.00
N THR A 412 47.53 -3.98 -59.13
CA THR A 412 47.78 -4.47 -57.77
C THR A 412 47.08 -5.81 -57.58
N LEU A 413 47.69 -6.73 -56.85
CA LEU A 413 47.04 -8.00 -56.47
C LEU A 413 46.20 -7.79 -55.21
N ILE A 414 44.98 -8.34 -55.18
CA ILE A 414 44.11 -8.38 -53.99
C ILE A 414 44.03 -9.82 -53.49
N LYS A 415 44.36 -9.99 -52.21
CA LYS A 415 44.10 -11.22 -51.48
C LYS A 415 42.59 -11.40 -51.27
N CYS A 416 42.00 -12.40 -51.92
CA CYS A 416 40.60 -12.75 -51.71
C CYS A 416 40.47 -13.68 -50.50
N PHE A 417 39.71 -13.24 -49.50
CA PHE A 417 39.36 -14.08 -48.35
C PHE A 417 38.17 -14.99 -48.73
N LEU A 418 38.25 -16.25 -48.34
CA LEU A 418 37.24 -17.27 -48.59
C LEU A 418 35.91 -16.89 -47.89
N ASN A 419 35.09 -16.09 -48.55
CA ASN A 419 33.65 -16.00 -48.32
C ASN A 419 32.93 -15.36 -49.51
N ILE A 420 33.45 -15.58 -50.73
CA ILE A 420 32.66 -15.36 -51.94
C ILE A 420 31.97 -16.70 -52.24
N PHE A 421 30.83 -16.94 -51.59
CA PHE A 421 29.82 -17.80 -52.20
C PHE A 421 29.34 -17.04 -53.46
N LEU A 422 29.92 -17.39 -54.61
CA LEU A 422 29.37 -17.01 -55.90
C LEU A 422 27.99 -17.66 -56.01
N HIS A 423 26.94 -16.85 -55.87
CA HIS A 423 25.58 -17.21 -56.25
C HIS A 423 25.27 -16.69 -57.65
#